data_AF-A0A959K1A5-F1
#
_entry.id   AF-A0A959K1A5-F1
#
_cell.length_a   1.000
_cell.length_b   1.000
_cell.length_c   1.000
_cell.angle_alpha   90.00
_cell.angle_beta   90.00
_cell.angle_gamma   90.00
#
_symmetry.space_group_name_H-M   'P 1'
#
loop_
_entity.id
_entity.type
_entity.pdbx_description
1 polymer ?
#
loop_
_entity_poly.entity_id
_entity_poly.type
_entity_poly.pdbx_seq_one_letter_code
_entity_poly.pdbx_strand_id
1 'polypeptide(L)'
;MVSNKQLIAAVEDQDVMRLVDIARKGLLYSTFEVLASYLAFTQNEWSHFLNTTVRTLQRYKKDKKPLPQPISERIIQIQMIYQLGLDVFDDQASFDQWLNMKSIALGGRKPKDLLDSSFGIEVVKDELNRIEYGLFA
;
A
#
# COMPACT_ATOMS: atom_id res chain seq x y z
N MET A 1 2.93 -6.81 23.81
CA MET A 1 2.23 -7.41 22.65
C MET A 1 1.28 -6.34 22.15
N VAL A 2 1.63 -5.62 21.08
CA VAL A 2 0.82 -4.50 20.58
C VAL A 2 -0.47 -5.09 19.98
N SER A 3 -1.63 -4.61 20.41
CA SER A 3 -2.92 -5.20 20.07
C SER A 3 -3.38 -4.74 18.68
N ASN A 4 -3.97 -5.64 17.87
CA ASN A 4 -4.38 -5.39 16.48
C ASN A 4 -5.31 -4.17 16.30
N LYS A 5 -6.09 -3.80 17.32
CA LYS A 5 -6.94 -2.61 17.31
C LYS A 5 -6.13 -1.30 17.28
N GLN A 6 -4.90 -1.32 17.79
CA GLN A 6 -3.98 -0.19 17.75
C GLN A 6 -3.33 0.01 16.37
N LEU A 7 -3.26 -1.03 15.53
CA LEU A 7 -2.72 -0.91 14.16
C LEU A 7 -3.69 -0.12 13.26
N ILE A 8 -5.00 -0.38 13.41
CA ILE A 8 -6.07 0.31 12.68
C ILE A 8 -6.21 1.76 13.20
N ALA A 9 -6.20 1.96 14.52
CA ALA A 9 -6.29 3.31 15.11
C ALA A 9 -5.03 4.17 14.94
N ALA A 10 -3.84 3.59 14.76
CA ALA A 10 -2.61 4.36 14.50
C ALA A 10 -2.57 4.98 13.10
N VAL A 11 -3.50 4.61 12.21
CA VAL A 11 -3.67 5.24 10.90
C VAL A 11 -4.44 6.56 11.02
N GLU A 12 -5.27 6.72 12.06
CA GLU A 12 -6.14 7.90 12.27
C GLU A 12 -5.41 9.10 12.90
N ASP A 13 -4.25 8.89 13.55
CA ASP A 13 -3.40 9.95 14.11
C ASP A 13 -1.93 9.58 13.84
N GLN A 14 -1.39 10.09 12.72
CA GLN A 14 -0.12 9.68 12.11
C GLN A 14 1.09 10.05 12.98
N ASP A 15 1.36 9.27 14.02
CA ASP A 15 2.68 9.24 14.61
C ASP A 15 3.61 8.48 13.67
N VAL A 16 4.19 9.18 12.69
CA VAL A 16 5.14 8.65 11.70
C VAL A 16 6.21 7.79 12.35
N MET A 17 6.63 8.12 13.58
CA MET A 17 7.62 7.36 14.34
C MET A 17 7.12 5.97 14.72
N ARG A 18 5.81 5.79 14.97
CA ARG A 18 5.22 4.46 15.18
C ARG A 18 5.26 3.62 13.91
N LEU A 19 4.98 4.21 12.75
CA LEU A 19 5.07 3.50 11.47
C LEU A 19 6.51 3.05 11.19
N VAL A 20 7.50 3.91 11.50
CA VAL A 20 8.92 3.57 11.44
C VAL A 20 9.25 2.40 12.37
N ASP A 21 8.75 2.40 13.60
CA ASP A 21 8.99 1.31 14.54
C ASP A 21 8.34 -0.01 14.11
N ILE A 22 7.12 0.04 13.55
CA ILE A 22 6.43 -1.13 13.01
C ILE A 22 7.23 -1.70 11.83
N ALA A 23 7.64 -0.84 10.91
CA ALA A 23 8.48 -1.20 9.77
C ALA A 23 9.78 -1.88 10.22
N ARG A 24 10.52 -1.28 11.17
CA ARG A 24 11.77 -1.82 11.70
C ARG A 24 11.60 -3.17 12.39
N LYS A 25 10.51 -3.34 13.14
CA LYS A 25 10.17 -4.62 13.79
C LYS A 25 9.77 -5.71 12.78
N GLY A 26 9.30 -5.29 11.61
CA GLY A 26 8.78 -6.16 10.57
C GLY A 26 7.31 -6.49 10.80
N LEU A 27 6.54 -6.45 9.72
CA LEU A 27 5.12 -6.77 9.72
C LEU A 27 4.94 -8.30 9.73
N LEU A 28 4.10 -8.83 10.62
CA LEU A 28 3.75 -10.25 10.56
C LEU A 28 3.08 -10.57 9.23
N TYR A 29 3.42 -11.71 8.62
CA TYR A 29 2.79 -12.12 7.37
C TYR A 29 1.26 -12.21 7.48
N SER A 30 0.73 -12.64 8.63
CA SER A 30 -0.72 -12.68 8.86
C SER A 30 -1.37 -11.28 8.80
N THR A 31 -0.66 -10.24 9.24
CA THR A 31 -1.14 -8.86 9.13
C THR A 31 -1.13 -8.40 7.68
N PHE A 32 -0.06 -8.71 6.93
CA PHE A 32 -0.02 -8.48 5.49
C PHE A 32 -1.18 -9.20 4.77
N GLU A 33 -1.46 -10.47 5.11
CA GLU A 33 -2.52 -11.25 4.49
C GLU A 33 -3.91 -10.64 4.70
N VAL A 34 -4.18 -10.13 5.91
CA VAL A 34 -5.42 -9.42 6.20
C VAL A 34 -5.50 -8.12 5.39
N LEU A 35 -4.45 -7.30 5.35
CA LEU A 35 -4.42 -6.07 4.54
C LEU A 35 -4.62 -6.37 3.06
N ALA A 36 -3.87 -7.35 2.53
CA ALA A 36 -3.95 -7.78 1.15
C ALA A 36 -5.32 -8.34 0.76
N SER A 37 -6.14 -8.81 1.71
CA SER A 37 -7.50 -9.28 1.43
C SER A 37 -8.50 -8.15 1.20
N TYR A 38 -8.23 -6.94 1.69
CA TYR A 38 -9.05 -5.75 1.44
C TYR A 38 -8.65 -5.02 0.16
N LEU A 39 -7.43 -5.27 -0.30
CA LEU A 39 -6.84 -4.63 -1.47
C LEU A 39 -7.05 -5.56 -2.67
N ALA A 40 -7.67 -5.07 -3.73
CA ALA A 40 -8.01 -5.88 -4.92
C ALA A 40 -6.78 -6.23 -5.81
N PHE A 41 -5.64 -6.58 -5.19
CA PHE A 41 -4.41 -6.96 -5.86
C PHE A 41 -4.14 -8.46 -5.79
N THR A 42 -3.68 -9.01 -6.91
CA THR A 42 -3.26 -10.41 -7.02
C THR A 42 -1.94 -10.64 -6.27
N GLN A 43 -1.62 -11.92 -5.97
CA GLN A 43 -0.31 -12.25 -5.38
C GLN A 43 0.87 -11.86 -6.28
N ASN A 44 0.68 -11.89 -7.60
CA ASN A 44 1.73 -11.49 -8.54
C ASN A 44 1.99 -9.98 -8.46
N GLU A 45 0.94 -9.16 -8.44
CA GLU A 45 1.03 -7.72 -8.23
C GLU A 45 1.70 -7.39 -6.90
N TRP A 46 1.27 -8.03 -5.80
CA TRP A 46 1.94 -7.88 -4.51
C TRP A 46 3.42 -8.25 -4.58
N SER A 47 3.78 -9.37 -5.21
CA SER A 47 5.20 -9.74 -5.32
C SER A 47 6.01 -8.69 -6.10
N HIS A 48 5.41 -8.10 -7.13
CA HIS A 48 6.03 -7.04 -7.92
C HIS A 48 6.18 -5.75 -7.10
N PHE A 49 5.12 -5.26 -6.46
CA PHE A 49 5.15 -4.04 -5.65
C PHE A 49 6.15 -4.14 -4.49
N LEU A 50 6.27 -5.34 -3.91
CA LEU A 50 7.16 -5.62 -2.78
C LEU A 50 8.60 -5.97 -3.21
N ASN A 51 8.93 -5.88 -4.51
CA ASN A 51 10.23 -6.24 -5.08
C ASN A 51 10.74 -7.61 -4.60
N THR A 52 9.85 -8.60 -4.61
CA THR A 52 10.13 -9.95 -4.14
C THR A 52 9.49 -11.00 -5.07
N THR A 53 9.49 -12.26 -4.66
CA THR A 53 8.85 -13.34 -5.41
C THR A 53 7.67 -13.92 -4.63
N VAL A 54 6.67 -14.43 -5.35
CA VAL A 54 5.56 -15.19 -4.75
C VAL A 54 6.07 -16.31 -3.85
N ARG A 55 7.11 -17.04 -4.28
CA ARG A 55 7.77 -18.09 -3.47
C ARG A 55 8.32 -17.55 -2.15
N THR A 56 8.89 -16.35 -2.16
CA THR A 56 9.41 -15.71 -0.94
C THR A 56 8.30 -15.31 0.01
N LEU A 57 7.21 -14.70 -0.50
CA LEU A 57 6.03 -14.40 0.31
C LEU A 57 5.42 -15.66 0.91
N GLN A 58 5.26 -16.73 0.12
CA GLN A 58 4.76 -18.02 0.61
C GLN A 58 5.67 -18.65 1.67
N ARG A 59 6.99 -18.48 1.57
CA ARG A 59 7.93 -18.92 2.62
C ARG A 59 7.70 -18.17 3.93
N TYR A 60 7.53 -16.84 3.88
CA TYR A 60 7.21 -16.05 5.08
C TYR A 60 5.86 -16.46 5.70
N LYS A 61 4.86 -16.77 4.86
CA LYS A 61 3.58 -17.33 5.31
C LYS A 61 3.77 -18.63 6.08
N LYS A 62 4.50 -19.58 5.49
CA LYS A 62 4.74 -20.91 6.06
C LYS A 62 5.52 -20.83 7.38
N ASP A 63 6.59 -20.04 7.39
CA ASP A 63 7.50 -19.93 8.53
C ASP A 63 6.93 -19.06 9.66
N LYS A 64 5.79 -18.39 9.43
CA LYS A 64 5.15 -17.43 10.34
C LYS A 64 6.12 -16.34 10.83
N LYS A 65 7.06 -15.95 9.97
CA LYS A 65 8.09 -14.96 10.28
C LYS A 65 7.60 -13.55 9.94
N PRO A 66 8.07 -12.52 10.66
CA PRO A 66 7.92 -11.14 10.22
C PRO A 66 8.56 -10.94 8.84
N LEU A 67 7.92 -10.10 8.04
CA LEU A 67 8.46 -9.59 6.79
C LEU A 67 9.62 -8.64 7.09
N PRO A 68 10.69 -8.63 6.27
CA PRO A 68 11.78 -7.68 6.39
C PRO A 68 11.29 -6.23 6.36
N GLN A 69 12.08 -5.33 6.95
CA GLN A 69 11.76 -3.91 7.01
C GLN A 69 11.39 -3.29 5.64
N PRO A 70 12.17 -3.47 4.56
CA PRO A 70 11.83 -2.85 3.26
C PRO A 70 10.47 -3.31 2.70
N ILE A 71 10.13 -4.59 2.91
CA ILE A 71 8.83 -5.14 2.50
C ILE A 71 7.71 -4.56 3.38
N SER A 72 7.96 -4.46 4.69
CA SER A 72 6.99 -3.92 5.64
C SER A 72 6.70 -2.44 5.39
N GLU A 73 7.73 -1.63 5.15
CA GLU A 73 7.60 -0.22 4.77
C GLU A 73 6.74 -0.05 3.52
N ARG A 74 7.04 -0.84 2.48
CA ARG A 74 6.29 -0.82 1.22
C ARG A 74 4.81 -1.15 1.41
N ILE A 75 4.49 -2.17 2.21
CA ILE A 75 3.10 -2.54 2.54
C ILE A 75 2.38 -1.39 3.22
N ILE A 76 3.03 -0.74 4.20
CA ILE A 76 2.47 0.40 4.92
C ILE A 76 2.22 1.56 3.95
N GLN A 77 3.16 1.89 3.07
CA GLN A 77 2.99 2.94 2.08
C GLN A 77 1.84 2.66 1.12
N ILE A 78 1.72 1.43 0.61
CA ILE A 78 0.60 1.03 -0.27
C ILE A 78 -0.73 1.12 0.47
N GLN A 79 -0.78 0.72 1.73
CA GLN A 79 -1.98 0.87 2.56
C GLN A 79 -2.37 2.35 2.70
N MET A 80 -1.41 3.26 2.90
CA MET A 80 -1.68 4.70 2.99
C MET A 80 -2.23 5.26 1.68
N ILE A 81 -1.68 4.85 0.53
CA ILE A 81 -2.24 5.21 -0.79
C ILE A 81 -3.67 4.71 -0.92
N TYR A 82 -3.95 3.50 -0.43
CA TYR A 82 -5.30 2.95 -0.51
C TYR A 82 -6.30 3.72 0.34
N GLN A 83 -5.93 4.08 1.57
CA GLN A 83 -6.79 4.90 2.43
C GLN A 83 -7.06 6.26 1.79
N LEU A 84 -6.02 6.96 1.33
CA LEU A 84 -6.18 8.23 0.61
C LEU A 84 -7.08 8.07 -0.63
N GLY A 85 -6.90 6.99 -1.39
CA GLY A 85 -7.74 6.71 -2.55
C GLY A 85 -9.22 6.54 -2.20
N LEU A 86 -9.53 5.85 -1.10
CA LEU A 86 -10.91 5.72 -0.62
C LEU A 86 -11.48 7.07 -0.17
N ASP A 87 -10.68 7.91 0.48
CA ASP A 87 -11.09 9.26 0.90
C ASP A 87 -11.37 10.18 -0.30
N VAL A 88 -10.63 10.02 -1.41
CA VAL A 88 -10.76 10.85 -2.62
C VAL A 88 -11.91 10.40 -3.52
N PHE A 89 -12.17 9.09 -3.63
CA PHE A 89 -13.14 8.54 -4.59
C PHE A 89 -14.50 8.17 -3.97
N ASP A 90 -14.65 8.22 -2.65
CA ASP A 90 -15.83 7.84 -1.85
C ASP A 90 -16.30 6.37 -2.00
N ASP A 91 -15.86 5.66 -3.05
CA ASP A 91 -16.17 4.27 -3.30
C ASP A 91 -14.96 3.47 -3.81
N GLN A 92 -14.88 2.22 -3.32
CA GLN A 92 -13.77 1.32 -3.61
C GLN A 92 -13.67 0.93 -5.10
N ALA A 93 -14.80 0.80 -5.80
CA ALA A 93 -14.82 0.35 -7.18
C ALA A 93 -14.27 1.42 -8.13
N SER A 94 -14.60 2.69 -7.91
CA SER A 94 -14.08 3.82 -8.66
C SER A 94 -12.58 3.97 -8.45
N PHE A 95 -12.11 3.83 -7.20
CA PHE A 95 -10.67 3.88 -6.93
C PHE A 95 -9.92 2.70 -7.57
N ASP A 96 -10.44 1.48 -7.45
CA ASP A 96 -9.85 0.30 -8.09
C ASP A 96 -9.84 0.43 -9.62
N GLN A 97 -10.88 1.03 -10.22
CA GLN A 97 -10.91 1.35 -11.64
C GLN A 97 -9.82 2.37 -12.00
N TRP A 98 -9.67 3.44 -11.22
CA TRP A 98 -8.66 4.46 -11.43
C TRP A 98 -7.24 3.88 -11.37
N LEU A 99 -6.95 3.03 -10.38
CA LEU A 99 -5.67 2.31 -10.26
C LEU A 99 -5.32 1.49 -11.52
N ASN A 100 -6.32 1.06 -12.29
CA ASN A 100 -6.18 0.27 -13.51
C ASN A 100 -6.19 1.09 -14.81
N MET A 101 -6.54 2.37 -14.75
CA MET A 101 -6.61 3.27 -15.90
C MET A 101 -5.27 3.95 -16.15
N LYS A 102 -4.90 4.14 -17.43
CA LYS A 102 -3.71 4.93 -17.77
C LYS A 102 -4.00 6.40 -17.47
N SER A 103 -3.13 7.05 -16.70
CA SER A 103 -3.21 8.50 -16.44
C SER A 103 -2.19 9.26 -17.26
N ILE A 104 -2.62 10.35 -17.91
CA ILE A 104 -1.74 11.25 -18.66
C ILE A 104 -0.77 11.97 -17.70
N ALA A 105 -1.27 12.42 -16.55
CA ALA A 105 -0.46 13.04 -15.49
C ALA A 105 0.63 12.10 -14.95
N LEU A 106 0.41 10.78 -15.04
CA LEU A 106 1.38 9.75 -14.68
C LEU A 106 2.21 9.24 -15.88
N GLY A 107 2.33 10.03 -16.94
CA GLY A 107 3.12 9.69 -18.13
C GLY A 107 2.56 8.52 -18.94
N GLY A 108 1.23 8.34 -18.92
CA GLY A 108 0.53 7.26 -19.63
C GLY A 108 0.60 5.89 -18.95
N ARG A 109 1.03 5.84 -17.68
CA ARG A 109 1.11 4.62 -16.87
C ARG A 109 -0.14 4.46 -16.02
N LYS A 110 -0.41 3.22 -15.59
CA LYS A 110 -1.44 2.97 -14.58
C LYS A 110 -0.88 3.30 -13.20
N PRO A 111 -1.66 3.93 -12.30
CA PRO A 111 -1.18 4.25 -10.96
C PRO A 111 -0.61 3.02 -10.22
N LYS A 112 -1.27 1.86 -10.33
CA LYS A 112 -0.82 0.64 -9.66
C LYS A 112 0.56 0.16 -10.13
N ASP A 113 0.94 0.43 -11.38
CA ASP A 113 2.23 0.03 -11.95
C ASP A 113 3.41 0.85 -11.37
N LEU A 114 3.13 1.88 -10.57
CA LEU A 114 4.11 2.75 -9.93
C LEU A 114 4.34 2.42 -8.45
N LEU A 115 3.54 1.49 -7.88
CA LEU A 115 3.60 1.17 -6.45
C LEU A 115 4.85 0.38 -6.04
N ASP A 116 5.68 -0.04 -7.00
CA ASP A 116 6.93 -0.79 -6.81
C ASP A 116 8.12 0.07 -6.37
N SER A 117 8.06 1.39 -6.53
CA SER A 117 9.15 2.31 -6.18
C SER A 117 8.68 3.46 -5.28
N SER A 118 9.55 3.99 -4.42
CA SER A 118 9.13 5.02 -3.46
C SER A 118 8.76 6.32 -4.17
N PHE A 119 9.46 6.64 -5.25
CA PHE A 119 9.12 7.77 -6.12
C PHE A 119 7.77 7.56 -6.83
N GLY A 120 7.50 6.34 -7.31
CA GLY A 120 6.21 6.04 -7.94
C GLY A 120 5.04 6.17 -6.97
N ILE A 121 5.19 5.72 -5.73
CA ILE A 121 4.19 5.93 -4.66
C ILE A 121 3.95 7.43 -4.41
N GLU A 122 4.99 8.25 -4.31
CA GLU A 122 4.82 9.69 -4.06
C GLU A 122 4.09 10.37 -5.23
N VAL A 123 4.42 10.03 -6.47
CA VAL A 123 3.74 10.59 -7.64
C VAL A 123 2.26 10.17 -7.71
N VAL A 124 1.93 8.94 -7.30
CA VAL A 124 0.54 8.49 -7.18
C VAL A 124 -0.21 9.25 -6.09
N LYS A 125 0.42 9.47 -4.93
CA LYS A 125 -0.12 10.28 -3.83
C LYS A 125 -0.39 11.72 -4.28
N ASP A 126 0.56 12.34 -4.97
CA ASP A 126 0.43 13.70 -5.48
C ASP A 126 -0.72 13.83 -6.48
N GLU A 127 -0.93 12.81 -7.32
CA GLU A 127 -2.07 12.77 -8.24
C GLU A 127 -3.40 12.61 -7.49
N LEU A 128 -3.46 11.77 -6.45
CA LEU A 128 -4.65 11.65 -5.61
C LEU A 128 -5.02 12.98 -4.95
N ASN A 129 -4.04 13.67 -4.37
CA ASN A 129 -4.25 15.00 -3.80
C ASN A 129 -4.77 16.00 -4.86
N ARG A 130 -4.21 15.97 -6.08
CA ARG A 130 -4.70 16.84 -7.17
C ARG A 130 -6.16 16.57 -7.51
N ILE A 131 -6.57 15.30 -7.56
CA ILE A 131 -7.95 14.89 -7.81
C ILE A 131 -8.86 15.39 -6.68
N GLU A 132 -8.45 15.26 -5.42
CA GLU A 132 -9.20 15.74 -4.24
C GLU A 132 -9.54 17.24 -4.32
N TYR A 133 -8.56 18.06 -4.72
CA TYR A 133 -8.73 19.51 -4.84
C TYR A 133 -9.32 19.95 -6.20
N GLY A 134 -9.74 19.02 -7.06
CA GLY A 134 -10.30 19.31 -8.38
C GLY A 134 -9.29 19.95 -9.35
N LEU A 135 -7.99 19.75 -9.11
CA LEU A 135 -6.90 20.23 -9.94
C LEU A 135 -6.65 19.22 -11.06
N PHE A 136 -7.33 19.39 -12.19
CA PHE A 136 -7.05 18.61 -13.40
C PHE A 136 -5.87 19.24 -14.16
N ALA A 137 -4.90 18.41 -14.57
CA ALA A 137 -3.81 18.78 -15.46
C ALA A 137 -3.96 18.09 -16.83
#